data_AF-A0AAU3I832-F1
#
_entry.id   AF-A0AAU3I832-F1
#
_cell.length_a   1.000
_cell.length_b   1.000
_cell.length_c   1.000
_cell.angle_alpha   90.00
_cell.angle_beta   90.00
_cell.angle_gamma   90.00
#
_symmetry.space_group_name_H-M   'P 1'
#
loop_
_entity.id
_entity.type
_entity.pdbx_description
1 polymer ?
#
loop_
_entity_poly.entity_id
_entity_poly.type
_entity_poly.pdbx_seq_one_letter_code
_entity_poly.pdbx_strand_id
1 'polypeptide(L)'
;MTTARQAGGTPAQVCMTLSAIAAAGATPRPSGETQKEHEQRIMRGITAQLGDPGLATGGTWQLQWLGLTPDNGNLAYIAWNSANSGEFALVVRGTVFSDPLDLLEDFEVGKTDEFSTGGSSGQVEVAKGSMAAFRRIVEQQGAQEVGASSGVTLAQMLDDLTGPKADATVYVTGHSLGGCIATMLGPYLQQQSWQQVPEFALVTFAAPTAGLQDFADYVESLTWSLQERHVNAYDLVPLAWADIPVAERWYPTPPGPAAGAGMKALLSTISKRTNGNVYVQPGAPIVVNSGYSLRDQKELQNFLGQVAFQHANPTYLTLLGAPLTPAGPAVQEVSPASGPIGTKVTINGSGFTDDSLVDFGRVPARRADVTVHSPSQITAKAPVGIGDVDVRVTNMIGTSPAVPGGKFSYT
;
A
#
# COMPACT_ATOMS: atom_id res chain seq x y z
N MET A 1 33.73 0.34 17.92
CA MET A 1 33.06 0.96 19.07
C MET A 1 31.57 0.90 18.79
N THR A 2 30.88 0.02 19.52
CA THR A 2 29.46 -0.29 19.36
C THR A 2 28.64 0.82 19.98
N THR A 3 28.12 1.73 19.15
CA THR A 3 27.12 2.70 19.56
C THR A 3 25.79 1.98 19.73
N ALA A 4 25.23 2.07 20.93
CA ALA A 4 23.91 1.57 21.27
C ALA A 4 22.85 2.27 20.41
N ARG A 5 22.19 1.55 19.50
CA ARG A 5 20.92 2.02 18.91
C ARG A 5 19.82 1.83 19.95
N GLN A 6 19.28 2.94 20.47
CA GLN A 6 18.12 2.97 21.35
C GLN A 6 16.82 2.81 20.53
N ALA A 7 15.90 1.99 21.06
CA ALA A 7 14.42 2.04 20.96
C ALA A 7 13.67 2.13 19.60
N GLY A 8 14.35 2.15 18.45
CA GLY A 8 13.70 2.17 17.12
C GLY A 8 13.80 0.83 16.37
N GLY A 9 12.85 0.55 15.47
CA GLY A 9 12.92 -0.59 14.55
C GLY A 9 14.11 -0.50 13.58
N THR A 10 14.46 -1.60 12.90
CA THR A 10 15.44 -1.57 11.81
C THR A 10 14.90 -0.74 10.62
N PRO A 11 15.76 -0.23 9.71
CA PRO A 11 15.29 0.48 8.52
C PRO A 11 14.23 -0.29 7.73
N ALA A 12 14.42 -1.61 7.53
CA ALA A 12 13.42 -2.46 6.88
C ALA A 12 12.08 -2.51 7.64
N GLN A 13 12.09 -2.61 8.97
CA GLN A 13 10.87 -2.62 9.79
C GLN A 13 10.14 -1.27 9.71
N VAL A 14 10.87 -0.15 9.78
CA VAL A 14 10.31 1.21 9.67
C VAL A 14 9.74 1.43 8.27
N CYS A 15 10.50 1.17 7.21
CA CYS A 15 10.08 1.36 5.83
C CYS A 15 8.88 0.48 5.46
N MET A 16 8.82 -0.79 5.92
CA MET A 16 7.66 -1.63 5.69
C MET A 16 6.42 -1.12 6.46
N THR A 17 6.61 -0.65 7.70
CA THR A 17 5.53 -0.03 8.49
C THR A 17 4.98 1.20 7.78
N LEU A 18 5.85 2.10 7.32
CA LEU A 18 5.47 3.28 6.55
C LEU A 18 4.73 2.89 5.25
N SER A 19 5.23 1.89 4.53
CA SER A 19 4.57 1.36 3.32
C SER A 19 3.19 0.79 3.62
N ALA A 20 3.01 0.11 4.76
CA ALA A 20 1.72 -0.44 5.19
C ALA A 20 0.73 0.67 5.58
N ILE A 21 1.19 1.73 6.25
CA ILE A 21 0.38 2.90 6.61
C ILE A 21 -0.22 3.58 5.38
N ALA A 22 0.45 3.53 4.22
CA ALA A 22 -0.04 4.12 2.97
C ALA A 22 -1.41 3.54 2.53
N ALA A 23 -1.78 2.34 2.99
CA ALA A 23 -3.07 1.71 2.73
C ALA A 23 -4.24 2.30 3.53
N ALA A 24 -3.97 3.22 4.48
CA ALA A 24 -5.01 3.87 5.27
C ALA A 24 -6.03 4.57 4.36
N GLY A 25 -7.31 4.34 4.64
CA GLY A 25 -8.41 4.96 3.92
C GLY A 25 -8.54 4.53 2.45
N ALA A 26 -7.75 3.56 1.97
CA ALA A 26 -7.70 3.16 0.57
C ALA A 26 -9.06 2.74 -0.01
N THR A 27 -9.90 2.07 0.80
CA THR A 27 -11.25 1.67 0.39
C THR A 27 -12.22 2.84 0.54
N PRO A 28 -12.99 3.19 -0.50
CA PRO A 28 -13.95 4.29 -0.45
C PRO A 28 -15.19 3.93 0.38
N ARG A 29 -15.95 4.96 0.76
CA ARG A 29 -17.23 4.79 1.44
C ARG A 29 -18.32 4.26 0.48
N PRO A 30 -19.16 3.27 0.85
CA PRO A 30 -20.19 2.70 -0.04
C PRO A 30 -21.25 3.69 -0.53
N SER A 31 -21.60 4.68 0.30
CA SER A 31 -22.50 5.77 -0.09
C SER A 31 -21.86 6.82 -0.99
N GLY A 32 -20.56 6.67 -1.29
CA GLY A 32 -19.72 7.71 -1.87
C GLY A 32 -19.20 8.71 -0.84
N GLU A 33 -18.14 9.39 -1.25
CA GLU A 33 -17.52 10.55 -0.60
C GLU A 33 -16.93 11.43 -1.71
N THR A 34 -16.84 12.73 -1.49
CA THR A 34 -16.12 13.62 -2.41
C THR A 34 -14.62 13.31 -2.35
N GLN A 35 -13.86 13.63 -3.41
CA GLN A 35 -12.40 13.45 -3.42
C GLN A 35 -11.73 14.12 -2.21
N LYS A 36 -12.20 15.31 -1.83
CA LYS A 36 -11.72 16.05 -0.66
C LYS A 36 -11.98 15.32 0.66
N GLU A 37 -13.20 14.79 0.85
CA GLU A 37 -13.53 14.01 2.05
C GLU A 37 -12.71 12.72 2.13
N HIS A 38 -12.44 12.09 0.99
CA HIS A 38 -11.59 10.90 0.91
C HIS A 38 -10.15 11.22 1.30
N GLU A 39 -9.58 12.27 0.71
CA GLU A 39 -8.23 12.75 0.99
C GLU A 39 -8.06 13.07 2.49
N GLN A 40 -9.02 13.79 3.08
CA GLN A 40 -9.08 14.04 4.51
C GLN A 40 -9.05 12.77 5.36
N ARG A 41 -9.84 11.78 4.96
CA ARG A 41 -9.96 10.52 5.70
C ARG A 41 -8.64 9.74 5.65
N ILE A 42 -8.00 9.68 4.48
CA ILE A 42 -6.68 9.09 4.28
C ILE A 42 -5.63 9.83 5.13
N MET A 43 -5.59 11.16 5.08
CA MET A 43 -4.66 11.96 5.87
C MET A 43 -4.80 11.72 7.37
N ARG A 44 -6.04 11.65 7.89
CA ARG A 44 -6.29 11.31 9.30
C ARG A 44 -5.77 9.91 9.64
N GLY A 45 -6.05 8.92 8.77
CA GLY A 45 -5.61 7.54 8.97
C GLY A 45 -4.09 7.37 8.93
N ILE A 46 -3.40 8.07 8.02
CA ILE A 46 -1.93 8.09 7.96
C ILE A 46 -1.36 8.78 9.20
N THR A 47 -1.84 9.98 9.52
CA THR A 47 -1.36 10.76 10.68
C THR A 47 -1.53 10.00 12.00
N ALA A 48 -2.69 9.36 12.20
CA ALA A 48 -2.96 8.58 13.40
C ALA A 48 -1.97 7.42 13.57
N GLN A 49 -1.64 6.71 12.49
CA GLN A 49 -0.69 5.60 12.56
C GLN A 49 0.76 6.06 12.65
N LEU A 50 1.16 7.15 11.97
CA LEU A 50 2.51 7.69 12.12
C LEU A 50 2.81 8.12 13.56
N GLY A 51 1.78 8.59 14.28
CA GLY A 51 1.85 8.96 15.70
C GLY A 51 1.65 7.80 16.70
N ASP A 52 1.50 6.55 16.24
CA ASP A 52 1.32 5.40 17.13
C ASP A 52 2.68 4.91 17.68
N PRO A 53 2.94 5.01 19.00
CA PRO A 53 4.20 4.57 19.60
C PRO A 53 4.37 3.04 19.62
N GLY A 54 3.31 2.27 19.34
CA GLY A 54 3.34 0.81 19.28
C GLY A 54 3.86 0.25 17.94
N LEU A 55 4.02 1.09 16.93
CA LEU A 55 4.54 0.70 15.61
C LEU A 55 6.06 0.82 15.53
N ALA A 56 6.67 0.23 14.49
CA ALA A 56 8.13 0.31 14.29
C ALA A 56 8.64 1.76 14.11
N THR A 57 7.76 2.69 13.71
CA THR A 57 7.99 4.13 13.62
C THR A 57 8.12 4.80 14.99
N GLY A 58 7.73 4.15 16.09
CA GLY A 58 7.84 4.67 17.44
C GLY A 58 7.01 5.93 17.73
N GLY A 59 6.04 6.27 16.87
CA GLY A 59 5.20 7.46 17.02
C GLY A 59 5.91 8.78 16.73
N THR A 60 7.13 8.75 16.16
CA THR A 60 7.96 9.96 15.97
C THR A 60 7.84 10.56 14.57
N TRP A 61 7.12 9.92 13.66
CA TRP A 61 7.01 10.35 12.28
C TRP A 61 5.80 11.26 12.08
N GLN A 62 5.93 12.24 11.18
CA GLN A 62 4.92 13.26 10.94
C GLN A 62 4.71 13.47 9.44
N LEU A 63 3.46 13.43 8.99
CA LEU A 63 3.08 13.69 7.60
C LEU A 63 3.41 15.13 7.19
N GLN A 64 4.17 15.30 6.12
CA GLN A 64 4.60 16.60 5.57
C GLN A 64 3.98 16.91 4.20
N TRP A 65 3.65 15.88 3.43
CA TRP A 65 3.06 16.02 2.09
C TRP A 65 2.28 14.78 1.74
N LEU A 66 1.21 14.93 0.95
CA LEU A 66 0.44 13.81 0.41
C LEU A 66 -0.07 14.18 -0.98
N GLY A 67 0.15 13.30 -1.96
CA GLY A 67 -0.43 13.40 -3.29
C GLY A 67 -1.32 12.19 -3.55
N LEU A 68 -2.55 12.43 -3.98
CA LEU A 68 -3.54 11.39 -4.27
C LEU A 68 -4.05 11.55 -5.70
N THR A 69 -3.92 10.49 -6.51
CA THR A 69 -4.47 10.55 -7.87
C THR A 69 -6.01 10.67 -7.82
N PRO A 70 -6.65 11.32 -8.81
CA PRO A 70 -8.11 11.53 -8.80
C PRO A 70 -8.95 10.25 -8.72
N ASP A 71 -8.43 9.14 -9.22
CA ASP A 71 -9.03 7.81 -9.13
C ASP A 71 -8.74 7.08 -7.81
N ASN A 72 -7.97 7.69 -6.90
CA ASN A 72 -7.42 7.10 -5.68
C ASN A 72 -6.59 5.83 -5.93
N GLY A 73 -6.20 5.58 -7.19
CA GLY A 73 -5.35 4.46 -7.56
C GLY A 73 -3.98 4.57 -6.89
N ASN A 74 -3.30 5.68 -7.06
CA ASN A 74 -1.94 5.85 -6.52
C ASN A 74 -1.90 6.97 -5.47
N LEU A 75 -1.06 6.76 -4.48
CA LEU A 75 -0.80 7.73 -3.43
C LEU A 75 0.71 7.80 -3.19
N ALA A 76 1.21 9.00 -2.94
CA ALA A 76 2.52 9.18 -2.33
C ALA A 76 2.40 10.11 -1.12
N TYR A 77 3.24 9.90 -0.11
CA TYR A 77 3.34 10.83 1.00
C TYR A 77 4.79 11.01 1.44
N ILE A 78 5.10 12.18 2.00
CA ILE A 78 6.38 12.45 2.65
C ILE A 78 6.14 12.51 4.15
N ALA A 79 6.97 11.80 4.92
CA ALA A 79 6.98 11.89 6.36
C ALA A 79 8.36 12.28 6.88
N TRP A 80 8.39 13.04 7.98
CA TRP A 80 9.59 13.49 8.66
C TRP A 80 9.68 12.86 10.06
N ASN A 81 10.85 12.39 10.45
CA ASN A 81 11.10 11.84 11.78
C ASN A 81 11.48 12.94 12.78
N SER A 82 10.61 13.24 13.73
CA SER A 82 10.85 14.26 14.75
C SER A 82 11.91 13.86 15.80
N ALA A 83 12.19 12.56 15.98
CA ALA A 83 13.22 12.08 16.91
C ALA A 83 14.63 12.08 16.30
N ASN A 84 14.74 11.93 14.99
CA ASN A 84 15.97 12.14 14.24
C ASN A 84 15.69 13.10 13.08
N SER A 85 15.92 14.39 13.32
CA SER A 85 15.41 15.44 12.44
C SER A 85 15.99 15.42 11.02
N GLY A 86 17.04 14.63 10.74
CA GLY A 86 17.61 14.43 9.41
C GLY A 86 16.94 13.31 8.60
N GLU A 87 16.02 12.52 9.18
CA GLU A 87 15.38 11.41 8.46
C GLU A 87 14.02 11.80 7.87
N PHE A 88 13.86 11.45 6.59
CA PHE A 88 12.64 11.63 5.82
C PHE A 88 12.30 10.34 5.08
N ALA A 89 11.02 10.14 4.79
CA ALA A 89 10.56 9.03 3.97
C ALA A 89 9.62 9.53 2.88
N LEU A 90 9.93 9.19 1.63
CA LEU A 90 9.00 9.24 0.50
C LEU A 90 8.39 7.85 0.33
N VAL A 91 7.10 7.75 0.60
CA VAL A 91 6.38 6.49 0.64
C VAL A 91 5.35 6.44 -0.47
N VAL A 92 5.32 5.35 -1.23
CA VAL A 92 4.39 5.18 -2.34
C VAL A 92 3.48 3.99 -2.13
N ARG A 93 2.19 4.21 -2.38
CA ARG A 93 1.18 3.19 -2.59
C ARG A 93 0.81 3.16 -4.07
N GLY A 94 0.91 1.99 -4.69
CA GLY A 94 0.31 1.76 -6.01
C GLY A 94 -1.21 1.53 -5.94
N THR A 95 -1.79 1.17 -7.08
CA THR A 95 -3.22 0.83 -7.23
C THR A 95 -3.72 -0.19 -6.21
N VAL A 96 -4.92 0.07 -5.69
CA VAL A 96 -5.66 -0.80 -4.77
C VAL A 96 -6.40 -1.85 -5.60
N PHE A 97 -5.86 -3.07 -5.66
CA PHE A 97 -6.50 -4.20 -6.36
C PHE A 97 -7.22 -5.14 -5.38
N SER A 98 -8.24 -5.85 -5.87
CA SER A 98 -8.94 -6.90 -5.13
C SER A 98 -8.04 -8.11 -4.87
N ASP A 99 -7.21 -8.46 -5.84
CA ASP A 99 -6.18 -9.50 -5.70
C ASP A 99 -4.90 -9.16 -6.48
N PRO A 100 -3.77 -9.84 -6.20
CA PRO A 100 -2.53 -9.59 -6.92
C PRO A 100 -2.53 -9.97 -8.40
N LEU A 101 -3.46 -10.80 -8.89
CA LEU A 101 -3.52 -11.16 -10.30
C LEU A 101 -4.17 -10.07 -11.14
N ASP A 102 -5.16 -9.35 -10.61
CA ASP A 102 -5.73 -8.17 -11.26
C ASP A 102 -4.62 -7.17 -11.62
N LEU A 103 -3.70 -6.92 -10.67
CA LEU A 103 -2.50 -6.10 -10.90
C LEU A 103 -1.69 -6.63 -12.09
N LEU A 104 -1.41 -7.94 -12.12
CA LEU A 104 -0.57 -8.54 -13.15
C LEU A 104 -1.25 -8.65 -14.52
N GLU A 105 -2.57 -8.74 -14.57
CA GLU A 105 -3.37 -8.79 -15.80
C GLU A 105 -3.57 -7.41 -16.42
N ASP A 106 -3.66 -6.36 -15.62
CA ASP A 106 -3.95 -5.01 -16.13
C ASP A 106 -2.69 -4.23 -16.51
N PHE A 107 -1.52 -4.61 -15.99
CA PHE A 107 -0.29 -3.83 -16.18
C PHE A 107 0.28 -3.95 -17.61
N GLU A 108 0.52 -2.83 -18.31
CA GLU A 108 1.02 -2.85 -19.70
C GLU A 108 2.53 -3.13 -19.75
N VAL A 109 2.91 -4.39 -19.97
CA VAL A 109 4.32 -4.87 -20.03
C VAL A 109 4.77 -5.33 -21.41
N GLY A 110 3.84 -5.43 -22.36
CA GLY A 110 4.15 -5.77 -23.75
C GLY A 110 4.78 -4.63 -24.55
N LYS A 111 4.83 -3.44 -23.95
CA LYS A 111 5.47 -2.24 -24.49
C LYS A 111 6.32 -1.59 -23.41
N THR A 112 7.38 -0.95 -23.85
CA THR A 112 8.27 -0.13 -23.03
C THR A 112 8.08 1.34 -23.35
N ASP A 113 8.39 2.17 -22.36
CA ASP A 113 8.56 3.61 -22.49
C ASP A 113 9.99 3.95 -22.04
N GLU A 114 10.58 5.00 -22.62
CA GLU A 114 11.86 5.53 -22.16
C GLU A 114 11.70 6.19 -20.78
N PHE A 115 12.58 5.84 -19.86
CA PHE A 115 12.73 6.45 -18.56
C PHE A 115 13.64 7.69 -18.63
N SER A 116 13.15 8.74 -19.30
CA SER A 116 13.86 10.01 -19.50
C SER A 116 13.37 11.09 -18.54
N THR A 117 13.44 10.83 -17.23
CA THR A 117 13.17 11.87 -16.23
C THR A 117 14.45 12.41 -15.64
N GLY A 118 15.06 13.36 -16.36
CA GLY A 118 15.98 14.34 -15.78
C GLY A 118 17.48 14.04 -15.79
N GLY A 119 17.99 13.02 -16.49
CA GLY A 119 19.46 12.86 -16.56
C GLY A 119 20.04 11.54 -17.07
N SER A 120 19.24 10.58 -17.54
CA SER A 120 19.80 9.37 -18.14
C SER A 120 20.61 9.72 -19.39
N SER A 121 21.91 9.44 -19.39
CA SER A 121 22.79 9.68 -20.53
C SER A 121 22.65 8.65 -21.66
N GLY A 122 21.68 7.74 -21.55
CA GLY A 122 21.38 6.67 -22.50
C GLY A 122 19.90 6.28 -22.48
N GLN A 123 19.50 5.52 -23.50
CA GLN A 123 18.16 4.93 -23.58
C GLN A 123 18.02 3.93 -22.43
N VAL A 124 17.13 4.24 -21.48
CA VAL A 124 16.78 3.38 -20.34
C VAL A 124 15.31 3.03 -20.48
N GLU A 125 14.97 1.75 -20.57
CA GLU A 125 13.59 1.32 -20.84
C GLU A 125 12.90 0.72 -19.61
N VAL A 126 11.66 1.17 -19.40
CA VAL A 126 10.76 0.66 -18.36
C VAL A 126 9.46 0.17 -18.97
N ALA A 127 8.73 -0.70 -18.25
CA ALA A 127 7.39 -1.09 -18.68
C ALA A 127 6.52 0.16 -18.83
N LYS A 128 5.74 0.23 -19.90
CA LYS A 128 4.84 1.37 -20.13
C LYS A 128 3.82 1.56 -19.00
N GLY A 129 3.34 0.45 -18.41
CA GLY A 129 2.51 0.48 -17.20
C GLY A 129 3.22 1.14 -16.00
N SER A 130 4.50 0.79 -15.78
CA SER A 130 5.32 1.38 -14.71
C SER A 130 5.53 2.87 -14.94
N MET A 131 5.84 3.27 -16.17
CA MET A 131 6.03 4.67 -16.51
C MET A 131 4.76 5.50 -16.32
N ALA A 132 3.59 4.95 -16.70
CA ALA A 132 2.31 5.62 -16.48
C ALA A 132 2.02 5.81 -14.97
N ALA A 133 2.28 4.79 -14.15
CA ALA A 133 2.09 4.88 -12.70
C ALA A 133 3.09 5.86 -12.05
N PHE A 134 4.35 5.86 -12.50
CA PHE A 134 5.39 6.77 -12.05
C PHE A 134 5.06 8.23 -12.40
N ARG A 135 4.70 8.53 -13.67
CA ARG A 135 4.30 9.90 -14.11
C ARG A 135 3.16 10.44 -13.26
N ARG A 136 2.16 9.60 -13.00
CA ARG A 136 1.03 9.93 -12.12
C ARG A 136 1.44 10.30 -10.70
N ILE A 137 2.61 9.90 -10.20
CA ILE A 137 3.12 10.28 -8.87
C ILE A 137 3.94 11.57 -8.95
N VAL A 138 4.92 11.66 -9.85
CA VAL A 138 5.82 12.82 -9.93
C VAL A 138 5.12 14.10 -10.42
N GLU A 139 4.03 13.97 -11.16
CA GLU A 139 3.20 15.09 -11.62
C GLU A 139 2.16 15.53 -10.58
N GLN A 140 2.01 14.81 -9.45
CA GLN A 140 1.06 15.23 -8.40
C GLN A 140 1.51 16.51 -7.70
N GLN A 141 0.51 17.28 -7.32
CA GLN A 141 0.65 18.37 -6.37
C GLN A 141 0.15 17.91 -5.00
N GLY A 142 0.75 18.45 -3.96
CA GLY A 142 0.33 18.14 -2.60
C GLY A 142 -1.10 18.57 -2.31
N ALA A 143 -1.80 17.71 -1.57
CA ALA A 143 -3.09 17.97 -0.93
C ALA A 143 -3.08 19.34 -0.24
N GLN A 144 -4.16 20.11 -0.38
CA GLN A 144 -4.22 21.47 0.16
C GLN A 144 -4.18 21.52 1.69
N GLU A 145 -4.42 20.38 2.33
CA GLU A 145 -4.68 20.31 3.76
C GLU A 145 -3.46 19.86 4.56
N VAL A 146 -2.36 19.48 3.89
CA VAL A 146 -1.09 19.14 4.54
C VAL A 146 -0.19 20.39 4.62
N GLY A 147 -0.57 21.37 5.44
CA GLY A 147 0.25 22.56 5.64
C GLY A 147 0.53 23.35 4.35
N ALA A 148 1.80 23.64 4.06
CA ALA A 148 2.23 24.45 2.91
C ALA A 148 2.39 23.64 1.60
N SER A 149 1.87 22.41 1.50
CA SER A 149 2.07 21.51 0.35
C SER A 149 1.20 21.83 -0.88
N SER A 150 0.24 22.75 -0.77
CA SER A 150 -0.69 23.07 -1.86
C SER A 150 0.05 23.57 -3.09
N GLY A 151 -0.05 22.83 -4.20
CA GLY A 151 0.58 23.21 -5.47
C GLY A 151 2.08 22.88 -5.58
N VAL A 152 2.66 22.24 -4.57
CA VAL A 152 4.07 21.86 -4.50
C VAL A 152 4.24 20.40 -4.94
N THR A 153 5.17 20.12 -5.84
CA THR A 153 5.50 18.75 -6.26
C THR A 153 6.27 18.02 -5.16
N LEU A 154 6.33 16.68 -5.24
CA LEU A 154 7.09 15.90 -4.25
C LEU A 154 8.59 16.29 -4.22
N ALA A 155 9.19 16.64 -5.36
CA ALA A 155 10.61 16.97 -5.44
C ALA A 155 10.89 18.33 -4.81
N GLN A 156 10.04 19.33 -5.09
CA GLN A 156 10.12 20.65 -4.47
C GLN A 156 9.94 20.57 -2.96
N MET A 157 8.95 19.80 -2.51
CA MET A 157 8.71 19.60 -1.08
C MET A 157 9.89 18.94 -0.38
N LEU A 158 10.48 17.90 -0.99
CA LEU A 158 11.68 17.27 -0.43
C LEU A 158 12.83 18.28 -0.34
N ASP A 159 13.08 19.08 -1.39
CA ASP A 159 14.17 20.07 -1.38
C ASP A 159 13.98 21.13 -0.27
N ASP A 160 12.75 21.62 -0.09
CA ASP A 160 12.42 22.56 0.99
C ASP A 160 12.64 21.95 2.39
N LEU A 161 12.36 20.66 2.56
CA LEU A 161 12.51 19.94 3.82
C LEU A 161 13.97 19.55 4.12
N THR A 162 14.71 19.10 3.11
CA THR A 162 16.06 18.55 3.26
C THR A 162 17.14 19.61 3.12
N GLY A 163 16.92 20.66 2.32
CA GLY A 163 17.90 21.72 2.04
C GLY A 163 18.54 22.35 3.30
N PRO A 164 17.77 22.61 4.38
CA PRO A 164 18.33 23.14 5.64
C PRO A 164 19.12 22.12 6.49
N LYS A 165 19.24 20.85 6.08
CA LYS A 165 19.73 19.73 6.91
C LYS A 165 20.90 19.03 6.25
N ALA A 166 22.09 19.23 6.82
CA ALA A 166 23.31 18.75 6.20
C ALA A 166 23.49 17.21 6.20
N ASP A 167 22.77 16.52 7.08
CA ASP A 167 22.75 15.07 7.27
C ASP A 167 21.44 14.43 6.79
N ALA A 168 20.69 15.13 5.93
CA ALA A 168 19.41 14.65 5.44
C ALA A 168 19.53 13.29 4.72
N THR A 169 18.71 12.33 5.14
CA THR A 169 18.54 11.03 4.47
C THR A 169 17.08 10.87 4.06
N VAL A 170 16.83 10.56 2.79
CA VAL A 170 15.50 10.28 2.24
C VAL A 170 15.36 8.78 1.96
N TYR A 171 14.53 8.11 2.75
CA TYR A 171 14.09 6.74 2.50
C TYR A 171 13.00 6.73 1.43
N VAL A 172 13.29 6.19 0.25
CA VAL A 172 12.32 5.95 -0.82
C VAL A 172 11.81 4.52 -0.68
N THR A 173 10.52 4.36 -0.40
CA THR A 173 9.95 3.06 -0.06
C THR A 173 8.53 2.86 -0.57
N GLY A 174 8.14 1.60 -0.69
CA GLY A 174 6.82 1.18 -1.08
C GLY A 174 6.70 -0.34 -1.11
N HIS A 175 5.45 -0.80 -1.06
CA HIS A 175 5.08 -2.20 -1.19
C HIS A 175 4.37 -2.46 -2.53
N SER A 176 4.53 -3.64 -3.13
CA SER A 176 3.86 -4.03 -4.37
C SER A 176 4.19 -3.06 -5.52
N LEU A 177 3.20 -2.59 -6.28
CA LEU A 177 3.36 -1.53 -7.27
C LEU A 177 4.00 -0.25 -6.68
N GLY A 178 3.75 0.06 -5.40
CA GLY A 178 4.43 1.16 -4.72
C GLY A 178 5.94 0.94 -4.61
N GLY A 179 6.39 -0.30 -4.40
CA GLY A 179 7.80 -0.68 -4.43
C GLY A 179 8.41 -0.56 -5.83
N CYS A 180 7.66 -0.93 -6.87
CA CYS A 180 8.07 -0.73 -8.26
C CYS A 180 8.26 0.76 -8.59
N ILE A 181 7.32 1.61 -8.17
CA ILE A 181 7.41 3.06 -8.38
C ILE A 181 8.55 3.66 -7.53
N ALA A 182 8.76 3.18 -6.29
CA ALA A 182 9.88 3.60 -5.45
C ALA A 182 11.24 3.34 -6.12
N THR A 183 11.41 2.19 -6.79
CA THR A 183 12.61 1.88 -7.57
C THR A 183 12.84 2.85 -8.74
N MET A 184 11.77 3.46 -9.29
CA MET A 184 11.89 4.50 -10.32
C MET A 184 12.10 5.89 -9.73
N LEU A 185 11.50 6.20 -8.58
CA LEU A 185 11.64 7.49 -7.90
C LEU A 185 13.06 7.74 -7.40
N GLY A 186 13.75 6.71 -6.93
CA GLY A 186 15.12 6.85 -6.45
C GLY A 186 16.05 7.48 -7.51
N PRO A 187 16.21 6.88 -8.71
CA PRO A 187 16.96 7.48 -9.81
C PRO A 187 16.46 8.85 -10.24
N TYR A 188 15.14 9.05 -10.30
CA TYR A 188 14.54 10.34 -10.64
C TYR A 188 14.97 11.46 -9.67
N LEU A 189 14.94 11.19 -8.37
CA LEU A 189 15.28 12.14 -7.31
C LEU A 189 16.78 12.49 -7.32
N GLN A 190 17.65 11.50 -7.56
CA GLN A 190 19.10 11.73 -7.64
C GLN A 190 19.51 12.61 -8.84
N GLN A 191 18.63 12.78 -9.82
CA GLN A 191 18.84 13.67 -10.97
C GLN A 191 18.20 15.06 -10.80
N GLN A 192 17.48 15.31 -9.70
CA GLN A 192 16.94 16.64 -9.43
C GLN A 192 18.03 17.61 -8.96
N SER A 193 17.77 18.91 -9.12
CA SER A 193 18.58 19.95 -8.51
C SER A 193 18.18 20.13 -7.05
N TRP A 194 19.16 20.15 -6.16
CA TRP A 194 18.96 20.29 -4.71
C TRP A 194 19.73 21.50 -4.17
N GLN A 195 19.17 22.21 -3.19
CA GLN A 195 19.90 23.20 -2.40
C GLN A 195 21.08 22.56 -1.68
N GLN A 196 20.82 21.39 -1.08
CA GLN A 196 21.81 20.48 -0.58
C GLN A 196 21.37 19.05 -0.93
N VAL A 197 22.23 18.31 -1.62
CA VAL A 197 21.91 16.94 -2.04
C VAL A 197 21.78 16.05 -0.79
N PRO A 198 20.59 15.47 -0.51
CA PRO A 198 20.45 14.52 0.59
C PRO A 198 21.01 13.15 0.20
N GLU A 199 21.30 12.34 1.20
CA GLU A 199 21.55 10.91 1.00
C GLU A 199 20.23 10.20 0.65
N PHE A 200 20.28 9.24 -0.28
CA PHE A 200 19.10 8.46 -0.65
C PHE A 200 19.25 7.01 -0.18
N ALA A 201 18.18 6.48 0.38
CA ALA A 201 18.04 5.07 0.75
C ALA A 201 16.86 4.47 -0.02
N LEU A 202 17.06 3.37 -0.74
CA LEU A 202 16.01 2.66 -1.45
C LEU A 202 15.67 1.37 -0.72
N VAL A 203 14.46 1.26 -0.17
CA VAL A 203 14.00 0.07 0.57
C VAL A 203 12.64 -0.35 0.04
N THR A 204 12.58 -1.44 -0.73
CA THR A 204 11.34 -1.86 -1.40
C THR A 204 10.89 -3.24 -0.96
N PHE A 205 9.58 -3.46 -1.03
CA PHE A 205 8.93 -4.70 -0.61
C PHE A 205 8.02 -5.22 -1.72
N ALA A 206 8.08 -6.52 -1.99
CA ALA A 206 7.11 -7.19 -2.87
C ALA A 206 6.98 -6.58 -4.29
N ALA A 207 8.01 -5.86 -4.77
CA ALA A 207 7.91 -5.07 -5.97
C ALA A 207 8.00 -5.94 -7.24
N PRO A 208 7.08 -5.81 -8.22
CA PRO A 208 7.31 -6.36 -9.56
C PRO A 208 8.44 -5.60 -10.26
N THR A 209 9.03 -6.18 -11.31
CA THR A 209 10.09 -5.51 -12.08
C THR A 209 9.58 -4.27 -12.80
N ALA A 210 10.32 -3.16 -12.69
CA ALA A 210 9.96 -1.90 -13.33
C ALA A 210 10.40 -1.80 -14.80
N GLY A 211 11.59 -2.31 -15.14
CA GLY A 211 12.20 -2.11 -16.45
C GLY A 211 13.15 -3.23 -16.89
N LEU A 212 13.86 -2.98 -17.98
CA LEU A 212 14.77 -3.95 -18.59
C LEU A 212 16.16 -3.89 -17.91
N GLN A 213 17.14 -4.60 -18.49
CA GLN A 213 18.50 -4.68 -17.95
C GLN A 213 19.18 -3.31 -17.84
N ASP A 214 18.99 -2.45 -18.83
CA ASP A 214 19.53 -1.08 -18.84
C ASP A 214 19.01 -0.24 -17.66
N PHE A 215 17.74 -0.37 -17.29
CA PHE A 215 17.17 0.26 -16.10
C PHE A 215 17.71 -0.33 -14.82
N ALA A 216 17.85 -1.67 -14.74
CA ALA A 216 18.46 -2.31 -13.58
C ALA A 216 19.92 -1.83 -13.39
N ASP A 217 20.72 -1.81 -14.46
CA ASP A 217 22.09 -1.33 -14.45
C ASP A 217 22.18 0.15 -14.04
N TYR A 218 21.23 0.97 -14.51
CA TYR A 218 21.16 2.39 -14.12
C TYR A 218 20.91 2.56 -12.61
N VAL A 219 19.94 1.83 -12.03
CA VAL A 219 19.69 1.86 -10.58
C VAL A 219 20.94 1.46 -9.78
N GLU A 220 21.66 0.43 -10.22
CA GLU A 220 22.89 -0.06 -9.55
C GLU A 220 24.09 0.89 -9.72
N SER A 221 24.09 1.75 -10.74
CA SER A 221 25.15 2.72 -10.98
C SER A 221 25.13 3.93 -10.04
N LEU A 222 24.00 4.15 -9.36
CA LEU A 222 23.77 5.31 -8.50
C LEU A 222 24.36 5.11 -7.10
N THR A 223 24.48 6.20 -6.35
CA THR A 223 24.97 6.16 -4.97
C THR A 223 23.79 6.00 -4.01
N TRP A 224 23.88 5.02 -3.11
CA TRP A 224 22.86 4.76 -2.10
C TRP A 224 23.48 4.68 -0.72
N SER A 225 22.89 5.36 0.26
CA SER A 225 23.21 5.15 1.68
C SER A 225 22.73 3.78 2.17
N LEU A 226 21.67 3.27 1.56
CA LEU A 226 21.12 1.92 1.76
C LEU A 226 20.34 1.50 0.52
N GLN A 227 20.51 0.27 0.07
CA GLN A 227 19.75 -0.30 -1.04
C GLN A 227 19.31 -1.73 -0.69
N GLU A 228 18.03 -1.92 -0.42
CA GLU A 228 17.46 -3.19 0.02
C GLU A 228 16.18 -3.52 -0.76
N ARG A 229 16.13 -4.74 -1.30
CA ARG A 229 14.94 -5.29 -1.98
C ARG A 229 14.44 -6.52 -1.25
N HIS A 230 13.38 -6.37 -0.46
CA HIS A 230 12.84 -7.43 0.38
C HIS A 230 11.75 -8.23 -0.36
N VAL A 231 11.92 -9.55 -0.42
CA VAL A 231 10.99 -10.45 -1.11
C VAL A 231 10.63 -11.63 -0.22
N ASN A 232 9.37 -12.04 -0.28
CA ASN A 232 8.92 -13.32 0.21
C ASN A 232 9.09 -14.35 -0.92
N ALA A 233 9.77 -15.47 -0.66
CA ALA A 233 10.02 -16.47 -1.72
C ALA A 233 8.74 -17.12 -2.27
N TYR A 234 7.61 -16.91 -1.59
CA TYR A 234 6.29 -17.44 -1.93
C TYR A 234 5.30 -16.34 -2.35
N ASP A 235 5.78 -15.12 -2.57
CA ASP A 235 5.00 -14.02 -3.15
C ASP A 235 5.22 -13.95 -4.66
N LEU A 236 4.13 -14.00 -5.43
CA LEU A 236 4.09 -14.00 -6.89
C LEU A 236 4.59 -12.70 -7.50
N VAL A 237 4.29 -11.56 -6.87
CA VAL A 237 4.44 -10.26 -7.51
C VAL A 237 5.90 -9.93 -7.84
N PRO A 238 6.90 -10.22 -6.97
CA PRO A 238 8.32 -10.04 -7.31
C PRO A 238 8.84 -10.81 -8.52
N LEU A 239 8.20 -11.91 -8.92
CA LEU A 239 8.58 -12.71 -10.10
C LEU A 239 8.05 -12.12 -11.41
N ALA A 240 7.08 -11.22 -11.32
CA ALA A 240 6.61 -10.54 -12.51
C ALA A 240 7.75 -9.66 -13.05
N TRP A 241 8.15 -9.80 -14.32
CA TRP A 241 7.36 -10.41 -15.41
C TRP A 241 7.91 -11.70 -16.04
N ALA A 242 9.16 -12.08 -15.76
CA ALA A 242 9.85 -13.16 -16.46
C ALA A 242 9.67 -14.54 -15.82
N ASP A 243 9.52 -14.60 -14.49
CA ASP A 243 9.61 -15.86 -13.73
C ASP A 243 8.27 -16.34 -13.18
N ILE A 244 7.16 -15.71 -13.55
CA ILE A 244 5.80 -16.02 -13.07
C ILE A 244 5.47 -17.53 -13.06
N PRO A 245 5.84 -18.35 -14.08
CA PRO A 245 5.55 -19.78 -14.06
C PRO A 245 6.23 -20.58 -12.92
N VAL A 246 7.28 -20.04 -12.28
CA VAL A 246 7.92 -20.68 -11.11
C VAL A 246 6.91 -20.86 -9.96
N ALA A 247 5.95 -19.95 -9.84
CA ALA A 247 4.95 -19.97 -8.77
C ALA A 247 4.00 -21.18 -8.82
N GLU A 248 3.89 -21.87 -9.95
CA GLU A 248 3.06 -23.08 -10.08
C GLU A 248 3.43 -24.19 -9.08
N ARG A 249 4.65 -24.14 -8.54
CA ARG A 249 5.24 -25.17 -7.67
C ARG A 249 5.48 -24.71 -6.24
N TRP A 250 5.13 -23.48 -5.90
CA TRP A 250 5.59 -22.88 -4.65
C TRP A 250 5.00 -23.49 -3.41
N TYR A 251 3.68 -23.62 -3.33
CA TYR A 251 3.07 -24.08 -2.09
C TYR A 251 3.26 -25.59 -1.97
N PRO A 252 4.14 -26.06 -1.07
CA PRO A 252 4.43 -27.47 -0.96
C PRO A 252 3.17 -28.18 -0.47
N THR A 253 2.77 -29.24 -1.16
CA THR A 253 1.62 -30.07 -0.77
C THR A 253 2.11 -31.31 -0.02
N PRO A 254 1.67 -31.57 1.24
CA PRO A 254 1.09 -30.65 2.23
C PRO A 254 2.14 -29.70 2.83
N PRO A 255 1.79 -28.51 3.36
CA PRO A 255 0.46 -28.05 3.79
C PRO A 255 -0.26 -27.04 2.87
N GLY A 256 0.35 -26.56 1.78
CA GLY A 256 -0.18 -25.47 0.95
C GLY A 256 -0.98 -25.94 -0.28
N PRO A 257 -1.84 -25.07 -0.86
CA PRO A 257 -2.69 -25.41 -2.01
C PRO A 257 -1.88 -25.44 -3.31
N ALA A 258 -2.01 -26.49 -4.13
CA ALA A 258 -1.39 -26.52 -5.45
C ALA A 258 -2.16 -25.65 -6.47
N ALA A 259 -1.47 -25.10 -7.47
CA ALA A 259 -2.10 -24.43 -8.59
C ALA A 259 -2.90 -25.42 -9.45
N GLY A 260 -4.21 -25.17 -9.61
CA GLY A 260 -5.06 -25.93 -10.54
C GLY A 260 -4.74 -25.64 -12.01
N ALA A 261 -5.25 -26.46 -12.93
CA ALA A 261 -4.95 -26.33 -14.37
C ALA A 261 -5.33 -24.96 -14.95
N GLY A 262 -6.50 -24.41 -14.58
CA GLY A 262 -6.92 -23.07 -15.00
C GLY A 262 -5.98 -21.97 -14.50
N MET A 263 -5.46 -22.11 -13.27
CA MET A 263 -4.50 -21.17 -12.71
C MET A 263 -3.16 -21.20 -13.46
N LYS A 264 -2.66 -22.41 -13.77
CA LYS A 264 -1.45 -22.56 -14.59
C LYS A 264 -1.61 -21.92 -15.98
N ALA A 265 -2.77 -22.09 -16.60
CA ALA A 265 -3.08 -21.45 -17.88
C ALA A 265 -3.11 -19.91 -17.77
N LEU A 266 -3.65 -19.37 -16.67
CA LEU A 266 -3.65 -17.93 -16.39
C LEU A 266 -2.22 -17.40 -16.19
N LEU A 267 -1.41 -18.03 -15.33
CA LEU A 267 0.00 -17.66 -15.10
C LEU A 267 0.82 -17.70 -16.41
N SER A 268 0.58 -18.70 -17.27
CA SER A 268 1.19 -18.78 -18.60
C SER A 268 0.74 -17.65 -19.52
N THR A 269 -0.53 -17.23 -19.43
CA THR A 269 -1.05 -16.09 -20.21
C THR A 269 -0.40 -14.79 -19.78
N ILE A 270 -0.31 -14.53 -18.47
CA ILE A 270 0.32 -13.34 -17.92
C ILE A 270 1.80 -13.27 -18.33
N SER A 271 2.54 -14.39 -18.23
CA SER A 271 3.96 -14.45 -18.61
C SER A 271 4.21 -14.08 -20.08
N LYS A 272 3.27 -14.35 -20.98
CA LYS A 272 3.37 -13.98 -22.41
C LYS A 272 3.11 -12.50 -22.69
N ARG A 273 2.54 -11.76 -21.74
CA ARG A 273 2.22 -10.33 -21.92
C ARG A 273 3.46 -9.47 -22.10
N THR A 274 4.65 -9.95 -21.72
CA THR A 274 5.92 -9.23 -21.93
C THR A 274 6.25 -9.00 -23.40
N ASN A 275 5.64 -9.76 -24.32
CA ASN A 275 5.84 -9.61 -25.77
C ASN A 275 7.33 -9.64 -26.18
N GLY A 276 8.13 -10.49 -25.52
CA GLY A 276 9.56 -10.64 -25.78
C GLY A 276 10.47 -9.73 -24.94
N ASN A 277 9.92 -8.78 -24.18
CA ASN A 277 10.69 -7.96 -23.26
C ASN A 277 11.22 -8.81 -22.09
N VAL A 278 12.49 -8.61 -21.73
CA VAL A 278 13.14 -9.29 -20.61
C VAL A 278 13.32 -8.29 -19.48
N TYR A 279 12.40 -8.33 -18.52
CA TYR A 279 12.43 -7.46 -17.36
C TYR A 279 13.38 -7.98 -16.28
N VAL A 280 14.09 -7.07 -15.63
CA VAL A 280 15.17 -7.38 -14.69
C VAL A 280 14.98 -6.61 -13.39
N GLN A 281 15.10 -7.30 -12.26
CA GLN A 281 15.14 -6.65 -10.95
C GLN A 281 16.53 -6.05 -10.70
N PRO A 282 16.66 -4.81 -10.19
CA PRO A 282 17.93 -4.31 -9.69
C PRO A 282 18.32 -5.02 -8.39
N GLY A 283 19.62 -5.24 -8.23
CA GLY A 283 20.23 -5.79 -7.01
C GLY A 283 19.81 -7.21 -6.63
N ALA A 284 20.55 -7.79 -5.69
CA ALA A 284 20.19 -9.07 -5.09
C ALA A 284 19.01 -8.92 -4.09
N PRO A 285 18.06 -9.86 -4.05
CA PRO A 285 16.97 -9.79 -3.10
C PRO A 285 17.42 -10.22 -1.69
N ILE A 286 16.83 -9.58 -0.68
CA ILE A 286 16.78 -10.09 0.69
C ILE A 286 15.52 -10.93 0.83
N VAL A 287 15.68 -12.25 0.98
CA VAL A 287 14.56 -13.18 1.10
C VAL A 287 14.11 -13.31 2.55
N VAL A 288 12.93 -12.77 2.88
CA VAL A 288 12.41 -12.73 4.26
C VAL A 288 11.64 -13.99 4.67
N ASN A 289 11.28 -14.85 3.70
CA ASN A 289 10.60 -16.13 3.95
C ASN A 289 11.11 -17.20 2.98
N SER A 290 12.22 -17.86 3.33
CA SER A 290 12.84 -18.89 2.49
C SER A 290 12.26 -20.30 2.71
N GLY A 291 11.52 -20.53 3.79
CA GLY A 291 11.09 -21.87 4.24
C GLY A 291 9.59 -22.09 4.35
N TYR A 292 8.76 -21.21 3.79
CA TYR A 292 7.30 -21.25 3.89
C TYR A 292 6.79 -21.29 5.34
N SER A 293 7.35 -20.45 6.21
CA SER A 293 7.06 -20.48 7.65
C SER A 293 5.71 -19.85 8.01
N LEU A 294 5.17 -18.99 7.15
CA LEU A 294 3.89 -18.32 7.33
C LEU A 294 2.85 -18.89 6.35
N ARG A 295 1.80 -19.52 6.88
CA ARG A 295 0.65 -20.00 6.10
C ARG A 295 -0.63 -19.62 6.84
N ASP A 296 -1.62 -19.10 6.12
CA ASP A 296 -2.94 -18.90 6.71
C ASP A 296 -3.71 -20.21 6.65
N GLN A 297 -4.08 -20.75 7.81
CA GLN A 297 -4.87 -21.98 7.90
C GLN A 297 -6.31 -21.80 7.41
N LYS A 298 -6.84 -20.57 7.36
CA LYS A 298 -8.19 -20.27 6.88
C LYS A 298 -8.24 -20.14 5.36
N GLU A 299 -7.24 -19.50 4.75
CA GLU A 299 -7.10 -19.29 3.30
C GLU A 299 -6.46 -20.47 2.55
N LEU A 300 -6.26 -21.63 3.21
CA LEU A 300 -5.89 -22.90 2.57
C LEU A 300 -6.89 -23.37 1.50
N GLN A 301 -8.04 -22.71 1.37
CA GLN A 301 -9.16 -23.13 0.53
C GLN A 301 -8.85 -23.01 -0.98
N ASN A 302 -7.94 -22.11 -1.42
CA ASN A 302 -7.48 -22.07 -2.81
C ASN A 302 -6.11 -21.34 -3.00
N PHE A 303 -5.48 -21.59 -4.16
CA PHE A 303 -4.17 -21.02 -4.51
C PHE A 303 -4.11 -19.49 -4.50
N LEU A 304 -5.20 -18.80 -4.88
CA LEU A 304 -5.24 -17.34 -4.95
C LEU A 304 -5.29 -16.68 -3.57
N GLY A 305 -6.08 -17.23 -2.65
CA GLY A 305 -6.06 -16.79 -1.26
C GLY A 305 -4.65 -16.88 -0.68
N GLN A 306 -3.91 -17.93 -1.01
CA GLN A 306 -2.53 -18.08 -0.59
C GLN A 306 -1.59 -17.06 -1.25
N VAL A 307 -1.73 -16.75 -2.55
CA VAL A 307 -0.97 -15.69 -3.23
C VAL A 307 -1.24 -14.32 -2.59
N ALA A 308 -2.51 -13.98 -2.39
CA ALA A 308 -2.90 -12.73 -1.73
C ALA A 308 -2.32 -12.64 -0.32
N PHE A 309 -2.37 -13.73 0.45
CA PHE A 309 -1.79 -13.78 1.79
C PHE A 309 -0.27 -13.56 1.77
N GLN A 310 0.47 -14.27 0.91
CA GLN A 310 1.94 -14.14 0.85
C GLN A 310 2.39 -12.74 0.41
N HIS A 311 1.56 -12.05 -0.38
CA HIS A 311 1.79 -10.68 -0.84
C HIS A 311 1.32 -9.59 0.14
N ALA A 312 0.59 -9.91 1.21
CA ALA A 312 -0.09 -8.87 2.00
C ALA A 312 0.87 -8.04 2.89
N ASN A 313 0.52 -6.77 3.13
CA ASN A 313 1.25 -5.90 4.09
C ASN A 313 1.44 -6.58 5.48
N PRO A 314 0.41 -7.17 6.12
CA PRO A 314 0.58 -7.89 7.40
C PRO A 314 1.58 -9.05 7.34
N THR A 315 1.69 -9.73 6.20
CA THR A 315 2.63 -10.84 6.01
C THR A 315 4.06 -10.33 6.02
N TYR A 316 4.36 -9.30 5.25
CA TYR A 316 5.70 -8.70 5.23
C TYR A 316 6.09 -8.09 6.58
N LEU A 317 5.16 -7.40 7.27
CA LEU A 317 5.40 -6.91 8.64
C LEU A 317 5.75 -8.06 9.59
N THR A 318 5.00 -9.16 9.55
CA THR A 318 5.25 -10.34 10.38
C THR A 318 6.60 -10.97 10.08
N LEU A 319 6.95 -11.14 8.80
CA LEU A 319 8.22 -11.74 8.38
C LEU A 319 9.43 -10.90 8.78
N LEU A 320 9.28 -9.58 8.84
CA LEU A 320 10.31 -8.65 9.33
C LEU A 320 10.31 -8.50 10.86
N GLY A 321 9.38 -9.14 11.57
CA GLY A 321 9.21 -8.96 13.02
C GLY A 321 8.77 -7.55 13.42
N ALA A 322 8.13 -6.81 12.51
CA ALA A 322 7.55 -5.50 12.80
C ALA A 322 6.13 -5.65 13.40
N PRO A 323 5.70 -4.72 14.26
CA PRO A 323 4.30 -4.66 14.71
C PRO A 323 3.33 -4.51 13.52
N LEU A 324 2.15 -5.13 13.64
CA LEU A 324 1.10 -4.98 12.64
C LEU A 324 0.49 -3.57 12.74
N THR A 325 0.23 -2.96 11.59
CA THR A 325 -0.55 -1.72 11.53
C THR A 325 -2.03 -2.00 11.82
N PRO A 326 -2.77 -1.06 12.43
CA PRO A 326 -4.21 -1.18 12.60
C PRO A 326 -4.94 -1.51 11.29
N ALA A 327 -5.85 -2.48 11.34
CA ALA A 327 -6.70 -2.83 10.22
C ALA A 327 -7.97 -1.96 10.19
N GLY A 328 -8.59 -1.85 9.01
CA GLY A 328 -9.91 -1.24 8.87
C GLY A 328 -10.97 -1.96 9.72
N PRO A 329 -12.15 -1.34 9.90
CA PRO A 329 -13.22 -1.92 10.71
C PRO A 329 -13.68 -3.24 10.08
N ALA A 330 -14.22 -4.15 10.86
CA ALA A 330 -14.83 -5.39 10.36
C ALA A 330 -16.21 -5.57 10.99
N VAL A 331 -17.22 -5.77 10.15
CA VAL A 331 -18.56 -6.17 10.60
C VAL A 331 -18.58 -7.69 10.69
N GLN A 332 -19.17 -8.21 11.76
CA GLN A 332 -19.38 -9.65 11.94
C GLN A 332 -20.87 -9.99 11.88
N GLU A 333 -21.69 -9.19 12.55
CA GLU A 333 -23.13 -9.44 12.68
C GLU A 333 -23.93 -8.14 12.78
N VAL A 334 -25.14 -8.13 12.22
CA VAL A 334 -26.15 -7.10 12.45
C VAL A 334 -27.44 -7.70 13.03
N SER A 335 -28.01 -7.04 14.04
CA SER A 335 -29.21 -7.51 14.74
C SER A 335 -30.13 -6.37 15.20
N PRO A 336 -31.43 -6.39 14.87
CA PRO A 336 -32.08 -7.36 13.99
C PRO A 336 -31.57 -7.26 12.54
N ALA A 337 -31.55 -8.38 11.83
CA ALA A 337 -31.12 -8.45 10.43
C ALA A 337 -32.23 -8.03 9.44
N SER A 338 -33.40 -7.60 9.91
CA SER A 338 -34.48 -7.13 9.07
C SER A 338 -35.40 -6.14 9.79
N GLY A 339 -36.07 -5.26 9.05
CA GLY A 339 -37.10 -4.38 9.57
C GLY A 339 -37.41 -3.18 8.67
N PRO A 340 -38.42 -2.36 9.02
CA PRO A 340 -38.75 -1.16 8.27
C PRO A 340 -37.70 -0.04 8.49
N ILE A 341 -37.84 1.05 7.74
CA ILE A 341 -37.08 2.29 7.97
C ILE A 341 -37.12 2.71 9.45
N GLY A 342 -35.98 3.15 9.97
CA GLY A 342 -35.83 3.59 11.36
C GLY A 342 -35.56 2.47 12.37
N THR A 343 -35.54 1.20 11.94
CA THR A 343 -35.16 0.07 12.79
C THR A 343 -33.80 0.32 13.44
N LYS A 344 -33.73 0.21 14.77
CA LYS A 344 -32.48 0.31 15.52
C LYS A 344 -31.72 -1.01 15.39
N VAL A 345 -30.59 -0.97 14.70
CA VAL A 345 -29.72 -2.11 14.43
C VAL A 345 -28.48 -2.02 15.32
N THR A 346 -28.16 -3.13 16.00
CA THR A 346 -26.89 -3.35 16.68
C THR A 346 -25.93 -4.02 15.71
N ILE A 347 -24.73 -3.47 15.57
CA ILE A 347 -23.68 -3.92 14.65
C ILE A 347 -22.51 -4.36 15.53
N ASN A 348 -22.22 -5.67 15.52
CA ASN A 348 -21.10 -6.25 16.24
C ASN A 348 -19.92 -6.48 15.29
N GLY A 349 -18.70 -6.25 15.78
CA GLY A 349 -17.51 -6.32 14.94
C GLY A 349 -16.22 -5.98 15.67
N SER A 350 -15.30 -5.37 14.95
CA SER A 350 -14.00 -4.91 15.48
C SER A 350 -13.50 -3.69 14.74
N GLY A 351 -12.54 -2.97 15.34
CA GLY A 351 -11.90 -1.80 14.72
C GLY A 351 -12.82 -0.59 14.59
N PHE A 352 -13.92 -0.56 15.35
CA PHE A 352 -14.78 0.62 15.41
C PHE A 352 -14.11 1.72 16.24
N THR A 353 -14.32 2.94 15.81
CA THR A 353 -13.73 4.16 16.37
C THR A 353 -14.80 5.25 16.40
N ASP A 354 -14.60 6.30 17.19
CA ASP A 354 -15.62 7.34 17.36
C ASP A 354 -16.01 8.05 16.06
N ASP A 355 -15.14 8.06 15.04
CA ASP A 355 -15.39 8.58 13.70
C ASP A 355 -16.12 7.61 12.76
N SER A 356 -16.52 6.43 13.25
CA SER A 356 -17.18 5.41 12.43
C SER A 356 -18.52 5.89 11.87
N LEU A 357 -18.68 5.69 10.56
CA LEU A 357 -19.89 5.91 9.78
C LEU A 357 -20.50 4.56 9.38
N VAL A 358 -21.82 4.52 9.24
CA VAL A 358 -22.55 3.30 8.86
C VAL A 358 -23.33 3.54 7.58
N ASP A 359 -23.22 2.60 6.65
CA ASP A 359 -23.92 2.61 5.38
C ASP A 359 -24.75 1.34 5.23
N PHE A 360 -25.99 1.48 4.78
CA PHE A 360 -26.90 0.39 4.43
C PHE A 360 -26.97 0.32 2.90
N GLY A 361 -26.17 -0.56 2.30
CA GLY A 361 -25.92 -0.56 0.87
C GLY A 361 -25.24 0.75 0.44
N ARG A 362 -25.88 1.51 -0.44
CA ARG A 362 -25.40 2.83 -0.87
C ARG A 362 -26.05 4.00 -0.13
N VAL A 363 -26.87 3.74 0.89
CA VAL A 363 -27.59 4.78 1.63
C VAL A 363 -26.93 4.97 3.00
N PRO A 364 -26.43 6.19 3.32
CA PRO A 364 -25.79 6.44 4.60
C PRO A 364 -26.81 6.53 5.74
N ALA A 365 -26.50 5.92 6.88
CA ALA A 365 -27.20 6.23 8.13
C ALA A 365 -26.88 7.68 8.54
N ARG A 366 -27.86 8.38 9.11
CA ARG A 366 -27.63 9.75 9.60
C ARG A 366 -26.64 9.70 10.77
N ARG A 367 -25.67 10.61 10.79
CA ARG A 367 -24.63 10.64 11.84
C ARG A 367 -25.22 10.69 13.27
N ALA A 368 -26.31 11.43 13.46
CA ALA A 368 -27.01 11.55 14.74
C ALA A 368 -27.71 10.25 15.20
N ASP A 369 -27.95 9.30 14.30
CA ASP A 369 -28.54 8.00 14.62
C ASP A 369 -27.47 6.90 14.81
N VAL A 370 -26.18 7.22 14.68
CA VAL A 370 -25.06 6.29 14.88
C VAL A 370 -24.41 6.56 16.22
N THR A 371 -24.38 5.55 17.09
CA THR A 371 -23.69 5.57 18.38
C THR A 371 -22.67 4.45 18.42
N VAL A 372 -21.40 4.81 18.57
CA VAL A 372 -20.30 3.86 18.81
C VAL A 372 -20.23 3.62 20.31
N HIS A 373 -20.43 2.38 20.75
CA HIS A 373 -20.40 2.03 22.18
C HIS A 373 -19.02 1.55 22.62
N SER A 374 -18.32 0.88 21.73
CA SER A 374 -16.98 0.32 21.95
C SER A 374 -16.33 0.01 20.61
N PRO A 375 -15.02 -0.37 20.59
CA PRO A 375 -14.36 -0.84 19.38
C PRO A 375 -14.98 -2.06 18.69
N SER A 376 -15.96 -2.72 19.34
CA SER A 376 -16.64 -3.91 18.82
C SER A 376 -18.16 -3.79 18.71
N GLN A 377 -18.75 -2.64 19.05
CA GLN A 377 -20.21 -2.46 18.99
C GLN A 377 -20.65 -1.05 18.59
N ILE A 378 -21.52 -0.98 17.59
CA ILE A 378 -22.23 0.23 17.14
C ILE A 378 -23.74 -0.02 17.22
N THR A 379 -24.52 1.02 17.51
CA THR A 379 -25.95 1.03 17.16
C THR A 379 -26.23 2.10 16.12
N ALA A 380 -26.98 1.76 15.08
CA ALA A 380 -27.41 2.67 14.02
C ALA A 380 -28.91 2.54 13.77
N LYS A 381 -29.57 3.54 13.18
CA LYS A 381 -30.92 3.37 12.61
C LYS A 381 -30.85 3.16 11.10
N ALA A 382 -31.59 2.16 10.62
CA ALA A 382 -31.72 1.88 9.19
C ALA A 382 -32.33 3.11 8.47
N PRO A 383 -31.67 3.66 7.44
CA PRO A 383 -32.22 4.73 6.62
C PRO A 383 -33.34 4.20 5.69
N VAL A 384 -33.79 5.03 4.74
CA VAL A 384 -34.69 4.55 3.68
C VAL A 384 -33.97 3.53 2.79
N GLY A 385 -34.63 2.43 2.45
CA GLY A 385 -34.06 1.38 1.61
C GLY A 385 -35.09 0.33 1.20
N ILE A 386 -34.67 -0.56 0.32
CA ILE A 386 -35.47 -1.67 -0.21
C ILE A 386 -34.59 -2.91 -0.38
N GLY A 387 -35.19 -4.10 -0.23
CA GLY A 387 -34.52 -5.38 -0.44
C GLY A 387 -33.38 -5.65 0.54
N ASP A 388 -32.47 -6.53 0.13
CA ASP A 388 -31.30 -6.91 0.91
C ASP A 388 -30.14 -5.97 0.63
N VAL A 389 -29.52 -5.45 1.69
CA VAL A 389 -28.34 -4.59 1.60
C VAL A 389 -27.23 -5.06 2.53
N ASP A 390 -25.98 -4.77 2.18
CA ASP A 390 -24.86 -4.95 3.09
C ASP A 390 -24.74 -3.74 4.02
N VAL A 391 -24.66 -3.99 5.32
CA VAL A 391 -24.32 -3.00 6.34
C VAL A 391 -22.80 -2.94 6.46
N ARG A 392 -22.24 -1.77 6.15
CA ARG A 392 -20.79 -1.55 6.11
C ARG A 392 -20.44 -0.42 7.07
N VAL A 393 -19.30 -0.55 7.73
CA VAL A 393 -18.76 0.48 8.63
C VAL A 393 -17.52 1.09 7.99
N THR A 394 -17.43 2.41 8.01
CA THR A 394 -16.28 3.17 7.47
C THR A 394 -15.66 4.02 8.57
N ASN A 395 -14.34 3.97 8.74
CA ASN A 395 -13.57 4.89 9.57
C ASN A 395 -12.35 5.45 8.81
N MET A 396 -11.45 6.16 9.50
CA MET A 396 -10.22 6.70 8.90
C MET A 396 -9.26 5.65 8.32
N ILE A 397 -9.28 4.41 8.81
CA ILE A 397 -8.40 3.33 8.33
C ILE A 397 -9.01 2.64 7.10
N GLY A 398 -10.33 2.55 6.99
CA GLY A 398 -10.97 1.98 5.81
C GLY A 398 -12.46 1.67 5.99
N THR A 399 -12.98 0.88 5.06
CA THR A 399 -14.36 0.39 5.01
C THR A 399 -14.33 -1.11 5.25
N SER A 400 -15.15 -1.61 6.17
CA SER A 400 -15.27 -3.05 6.44
C SER A 400 -15.60 -3.81 5.17
N PRO A 401 -15.23 -5.09 4.98
CA PRO A 401 -15.72 -5.91 3.86
C PRO A 401 -17.22 -6.24 3.97
N ALA A 402 -17.82 -6.74 2.89
CA ALA A 402 -19.18 -7.28 2.91
C ALA A 402 -19.08 -8.71 3.40
N VAL A 403 -19.92 -9.06 4.37
CA VAL A 403 -19.96 -10.40 4.93
C VAL A 403 -21.40 -10.86 5.07
N PRO A 404 -21.68 -12.18 5.04
CA PRO A 404 -23.04 -12.70 5.19
C PRO A 404 -23.75 -12.21 6.46
N GLY A 405 -23.04 -12.15 7.59
CA GLY A 405 -23.60 -11.65 8.86
C GLY A 405 -23.85 -10.14 8.89
N GLY A 406 -23.36 -9.39 7.91
CA GLY A 406 -23.55 -7.96 7.76
C GLY A 406 -24.76 -7.56 6.93
N LYS A 407 -25.68 -8.48 6.60
CA LYS A 407 -26.84 -8.19 5.74
C LYS A 407 -28.05 -7.68 6.52
N PHE A 408 -28.75 -6.69 5.95
CA PHE A 408 -30.02 -6.19 6.45
C PHE A 408 -31.10 -6.23 5.37
N SER A 409 -32.29 -6.75 5.70
CA SER A 409 -33.44 -6.86 4.78
C SER A 409 -34.54 -5.85 5.15
N TYR A 410 -34.89 -4.97 4.21
CA TYR A 410 -36.01 -4.05 4.38
C TYR A 410 -37.36 -4.75 4.17
N THR A 411 -38.28 -4.62 5.15
CA THR A 411 -39.60 -5.28 5.17
C THR A 411 -40.75 -4.30 5.32
#